data_AF-A0A497J4Y2-F1
#
_entry.id   AF-A0A497J4Y2-F1
#
_cell.length_a   1.000
_cell.length_b   1.000
_cell.length_c   1.000
_cell.angle_alpha   90.00
_cell.angle_beta   90.00
_cell.angle_gamma   90.00
#
_symmetry.space_group_name_H-M   'P 1'
#
loop_
_entity.id
_entity.type
_entity.pdbx_description
1 polymer ?
#
loop_
_entity_poly.entity_id
_entity_poly.type
_entity_poly.pdbx_seq_one_letter_code
_entity_poly.pdbx_strand_id
1 'polypeptide(L)'
;ESKLESVLREALKDTDILIIDAPAGLKTSIPAMRVAEELLIVTNPEVAAIADAMKVRLAFKELGGTVLGVVVNRMSYSPEDLKIDEIEALLEERVICVIPEDENMKKAVAYGNPIILKYPFSPSAKAFKRLSDYILGKEEKKVDIVRRFLKGLFGR
;
A
#
# COMPACT_ATOMS: atom_id res chain seq x y z
N GLU A 1 -10.45 4.04 27.49
CA GLU A 1 -10.69 3.19 26.32
C GLU A 1 -11.88 3.77 25.55
N SER A 2 -11.71 4.04 24.26
CA SER A 2 -12.78 4.60 23.44
C SER A 2 -13.76 3.51 23.00
N LYS A 3 -15.03 3.85 22.75
CA LYS A 3 -16.04 2.89 22.22
C LYS A 3 -15.60 2.22 20.91
N LEU A 4 -14.76 2.89 20.13
CA LEU A 4 -14.20 2.35 18.90
C LEU A 4 -13.18 1.24 19.18
N GLU A 5 -12.26 1.46 20.14
CA GLU A 5 -11.28 0.45 20.56
C GLU A 5 -11.96 -0.84 21.02
N SER A 6 -13.03 -0.74 21.83
CA SER A 6 -13.73 -1.94 22.31
C SER A 6 -14.39 -2.73 21.17
N VAL A 7 -14.97 -2.04 20.19
CA VAL A 7 -15.61 -2.69 19.02
C VAL A 7 -14.56 -3.37 18.14
N LEU A 8 -13.42 -2.71 17.91
CA LEU A 8 -12.34 -3.27 17.09
C LEU A 8 -11.71 -4.49 17.77
N ARG A 9 -11.50 -4.45 19.09
CA ARG A 9 -11.01 -5.61 19.86
C ARG A 9 -11.94 -6.81 19.76
N GLU A 10 -13.26 -6.59 19.79
CA GLU A 10 -14.22 -7.68 19.63
C GLU A 10 -14.16 -8.26 18.21
N ALA A 11 -14.11 -7.41 17.19
CA ALA A 11 -14.00 -7.84 15.79
C ALA A 11 -12.71 -8.63 15.48
N LEU A 12 -11.62 -8.31 16.18
CA LEU A 12 -10.33 -9.01 16.03
C LEU A 12 -10.32 -10.43 16.60
N LYS A 13 -11.23 -10.79 17.52
CA LYS A 13 -11.24 -12.13 18.13
C LYS A 13 -11.43 -13.26 17.11
N ASP A 14 -12.20 -12.99 16.05
CA ASP A 14 -12.62 -13.98 15.06
C ASP A 14 -12.01 -13.72 13.66
N THR A 15 -11.02 -12.84 13.54
CA THR A 15 -10.47 -12.42 12.23
C THR A 15 -8.95 -12.33 12.26
N ASP A 16 -8.28 -12.88 11.23
CA ASP A 16 -6.82 -12.81 11.10
C ASP A 16 -6.31 -11.42 10.67
N ILE A 17 -7.08 -10.72 9.82
CA ILE A 17 -6.72 -9.41 9.25
C ILE A 17 -7.93 -8.47 9.28
N LEU A 18 -7.76 -7.32 9.93
CA LEU A 18 -8.73 -6.23 9.91
C LEU A 18 -8.23 -5.07 9.05
N ILE A 19 -8.94 -4.78 7.95
CA ILE A 19 -8.64 -3.62 7.09
C ILE A 19 -9.51 -2.44 7.55
N ILE A 20 -8.85 -1.36 7.96
CA ILE A 20 -9.50 -0.10 8.35
C ILE A 20 -9.35 0.88 7.19
N ASP A 21 -10.44 1.10 6.44
CA ASP A 21 -10.46 2.15 5.41
C ASP A 21 -10.54 3.53 6.07
N ALA A 22 -9.46 4.30 5.95
CA ALA A 22 -9.35 5.62 6.56
C ALA A 22 -9.75 6.71 5.57
N PRO A 23 -10.45 7.76 6.01
CA PRO A 23 -10.75 8.90 5.15
C PRO A 23 -9.45 9.57 4.68
N ALA A 24 -9.48 10.16 3.48
CA ALA A 24 -8.37 10.95 2.98
C ALA A 24 -8.06 12.14 3.90
N GLY A 25 -6.78 12.51 3.96
CA GLY A 25 -6.29 13.64 4.74
C GLY A 25 -5.82 13.28 6.15
N LEU A 26 -4.85 14.06 6.65
CA LEU A 26 -4.17 13.75 7.90
C LEU A 26 -5.09 13.81 9.13
N LYS A 27 -5.81 14.93 9.33
CA LYS A 27 -6.60 15.15 10.55
C LYS A 27 -7.73 14.13 10.74
N THR A 28 -8.35 13.74 9.64
CA THR A 28 -9.49 12.81 9.57
C THR A 28 -9.06 11.36 9.75
N SER A 29 -7.81 11.00 9.41
CA SER A 29 -7.26 9.65 9.55
C SER A 29 -6.66 9.35 10.93
N ILE A 30 -6.39 10.37 11.77
CA ILE A 30 -5.83 10.18 13.13
C ILE A 30 -6.60 9.14 13.98
N PRO A 31 -7.95 9.12 14.02
CA PRO A 31 -8.67 8.11 14.81
C PRO A 31 -8.40 6.68 14.34
N ALA A 32 -8.31 6.45 13.02
CA ALA A 32 -7.98 5.14 12.44
C ALA A 32 -6.52 4.78 12.71
N MET A 33 -5.60 5.75 12.60
CA MET A 33 -4.18 5.56 12.91
C MET A 33 -3.93 5.13 14.35
N ARG A 34 -4.68 5.68 15.33
CA ARG A 34 -4.48 5.35 16.75
C ARG A 34 -4.81 3.91 17.12
N VAL A 35 -5.63 3.24 16.31
CA VAL A 35 -6.10 1.87 16.57
C VAL A 35 -5.45 0.85 15.63
N ALA A 36 -4.72 1.30 14.61
CA ALA A 36 -4.06 0.44 13.64
C ALA A 36 -2.64 0.07 14.12
N GLU A 37 -2.26 -1.20 13.94
CA GLU A 37 -0.91 -1.69 14.23
C GLU A 37 0.06 -1.37 13.07
N GLU A 38 -0.42 -1.52 11.85
CA GLU A 38 0.32 -1.28 10.62
C GLU A 38 -0.40 -0.28 9.71
N LEU A 39 0.37 0.50 8.96
CA LEU A 39 -0.12 1.43 7.94
C LEU A 39 0.31 0.97 6.54
N LEU A 40 -0.68 0.77 5.67
CA LEU A 40 -0.48 0.63 4.24
C LEU A 40 -0.73 1.98 3.55
N ILE A 41 0.31 2.59 2.99
CA ILE A 41 0.18 3.87 2.30
C ILE A 41 -0.28 3.60 0.87
N VAL A 42 -1.38 4.21 0.44
CA VAL A 42 -1.82 4.19 -0.96
C VAL A 42 -1.66 5.59 -1.54
N THR A 43 -0.94 5.72 -2.65
CA THR A 43 -0.66 7.00 -3.29
C THR A 43 -0.67 6.91 -4.81
N ASN A 44 -0.79 8.04 -5.50
CA ASN A 44 -0.61 8.13 -6.95
C ASN A 44 0.85 8.51 -7.27
N PRO A 45 1.36 8.26 -8.50
CA PRO A 45 2.72 8.61 -8.90
C PRO A 45 2.91 10.11 -9.18
N GLU A 46 2.30 10.98 -8.37
CA GLU A 46 2.30 12.44 -8.52
C GLU A 46 2.93 13.11 -7.29
N VAL A 47 3.76 14.13 -7.49
CA VAL A 47 4.47 14.84 -6.41
C VAL A 47 3.54 15.29 -5.27
N ALA A 48 2.36 15.82 -5.62
CA ALA A 48 1.39 16.28 -4.63
C ALA A 48 0.86 15.13 -3.75
N ALA A 49 0.52 13.99 -4.36
CA ALA A 49 0.04 12.81 -3.65
C ALA A 49 1.13 12.22 -2.74
N ILE A 50 2.38 12.15 -3.23
CA ILE A 50 3.54 11.73 -2.43
C ILE A 50 3.75 12.65 -1.24
N ALA A 51 3.70 13.98 -1.42
CA ALA A 51 3.87 14.94 -0.33
C ALA A 51 2.81 14.81 0.76
N ASP A 52 1.55 14.51 0.40
CA ASP A 52 0.49 14.26 1.37
C ASP A 52 0.66 12.91 2.08
N ALA A 53 1.07 11.87 1.35
CA ALA A 53 1.42 10.57 1.94
C ALA A 53 2.59 10.67 2.93
N MET A 54 3.59 11.53 2.68
CA MET A 54 4.68 11.78 3.63
C MET A 54 4.18 12.33 4.97
N LYS A 55 3.19 13.22 4.97
CA LYS A 55 2.61 13.79 6.22
C LYS A 55 1.90 12.72 7.03
N VAL A 56 1.13 11.86 6.36
CA VAL A 56 0.43 10.71 6.95
C VAL A 56 1.44 9.74 7.55
N ARG A 57 2.51 9.40 6.81
CA ARG A 57 3.60 8.55 7.28
C ARG A 57 4.25 9.09 8.56
N LEU A 58 4.64 10.37 8.55
CA LEU A 58 5.30 10.99 9.70
C LEU A 58 4.42 10.95 10.94
N ALA A 59 3.16 11.34 10.82
CA ALA A 59 2.22 11.31 11.94
C ALA A 59 2.00 9.88 12.47
N PHE A 60 1.92 8.87 11.59
CA PHE A 60 1.78 7.49 12.03
C PHE A 60 3.03 6.98 12.77
N LYS A 61 4.23 7.34 12.29
CA LYS A 61 5.50 7.03 12.98
C LYS A 61 5.61 7.74 14.33
N GLU A 62 5.14 8.98 14.45
CA GLU A 62 5.07 9.71 15.73
C GLU A 62 4.15 9.02 16.74
N LEU A 63 3.11 8.33 16.28
CA LEU A 63 2.25 7.48 17.12
C LEU A 63 2.90 6.12 17.47
N GLY A 64 4.11 5.84 16.98
CA GLY A 64 4.82 4.58 17.20
C GLY A 64 4.39 3.44 16.27
N GLY A 65 3.57 3.73 15.26
CA GLY A 65 3.07 2.73 14.31
C GLY A 65 4.11 2.29 13.28
N THR A 66 3.93 1.09 12.71
CA THR A 66 4.82 0.55 11.67
C THR A 66 4.20 0.69 10.28
N VAL A 67 4.95 1.24 9.33
CA VAL A 67 4.50 1.31 7.93
C VAL A 67 4.80 -0.04 7.27
N LEU A 68 3.77 -0.72 6.79
CA LEU A 68 3.88 -2.00 6.09
C LEU A 68 4.54 -1.84 4.71
N GLY A 69 4.25 -0.72 4.05
CA GLY A 69 4.81 -0.34 2.77
C GLY A 69 3.91 0.62 1.99
N VAL A 70 4.33 0.92 0.77
CA VAL A 70 3.65 1.83 -0.16
C VAL A 70 3.06 1.06 -1.33
N VAL A 71 1.81 1.36 -1.66
CA VAL A 71 1.13 0.96 -2.88
C VAL A 71 1.03 2.17 -3.79
N VAL A 72 1.71 2.11 -4.93
CA VAL A 72 1.55 3.12 -5.99
C VAL A 72 0.37 2.70 -6.85
N ASN A 73 -0.73 3.43 -6.73
CA ASN A 73 -1.95 3.21 -7.47
C ASN A 73 -2.00 4.08 -8.73
N ARG A 74 -2.78 3.63 -9.73
CA ARG A 74 -3.00 4.36 -10.99
C ARG A 74 -1.72 4.69 -11.76
N MET A 75 -0.73 3.80 -11.71
CA MET A 75 0.50 3.96 -12.49
C MET A 75 0.19 3.88 -13.99
N SER A 76 0.42 4.95 -14.73
CA SER A 76 0.23 5.02 -16.17
C SER A 76 1.50 4.65 -16.96
N TYR A 77 2.66 4.70 -16.29
CA TYR A 77 3.99 4.56 -16.87
C TYR A 77 4.31 5.63 -17.92
N SER A 78 3.66 6.79 -17.84
CA SER A 78 3.99 7.95 -18.66
C SER A 78 5.23 8.68 -18.11
N PRO A 79 5.90 9.54 -18.91
CA PRO A 79 7.03 10.34 -18.43
C PRO A 79 6.70 11.31 -17.29
N GLU A 80 5.42 11.63 -17.09
CA GLU A 80 4.93 12.50 -16.03
C GLU A 80 4.81 11.78 -14.67
N ASP A 81 4.71 10.45 -14.68
CA ASP A 81 4.68 9.65 -13.46
C ASP A 81 6.06 9.67 -12.79
N LEU A 82 6.07 9.87 -11.47
CA LEU A 82 7.26 9.64 -10.67
C LEU A 82 7.69 8.17 -10.76
N LYS A 83 9.00 7.96 -10.86
CA LYS A 83 9.56 6.61 -10.85
C LYS A 83 9.51 6.02 -9.45
N ILE A 84 9.52 4.68 -9.41
CA ILE A 84 9.41 3.94 -8.14
C ILE A 84 10.56 4.28 -7.17
N ASP A 85 11.78 4.39 -7.67
CA ASP A 85 12.96 4.76 -6.88
C ASP A 85 12.86 6.19 -6.32
N GLU A 86 12.28 7.12 -7.08
CA GLU A 86 12.01 8.48 -6.61
C GLU A 86 10.94 8.48 -5.51
N ILE A 87 9.87 7.70 -5.68
CA ILE A 87 8.81 7.55 -4.68
C ILE A 87 9.34 6.95 -3.38
N GLU A 88 10.13 5.86 -3.48
CA GLU A 88 10.77 5.23 -2.31
C GLU A 88 11.73 6.18 -1.60
N ALA A 89 12.50 6.97 -2.34
CA ALA A 89 13.41 7.95 -1.76
C ALA A 89 12.67 9.08 -1.04
N LEU A 90 11.55 9.57 -1.61
CA LEU A 90 10.74 10.63 -1.01
C LEU A 90 9.97 10.17 0.23
N LEU A 91 9.38 8.97 0.19
CA LEU A 91 8.61 8.44 1.32
C LEU A 91 9.49 7.77 2.37
N GLU A 92 10.73 7.41 2.04
CA GLU A 92 11.64 6.60 2.86
C GLU A 92 11.01 5.26 3.26
N GLU A 93 10.15 4.71 2.40
CA GLU A 93 9.43 3.45 2.62
C GLU A 93 9.42 2.66 1.31
N ARG A 94 9.41 1.32 1.41
CA ARG A 94 9.43 0.48 0.21
C ARG A 94 8.11 0.49 -0.52
N VAL A 95 8.16 0.52 -1.84
CA VAL A 95 7.01 0.24 -2.69
C VAL A 95 6.84 -1.27 -2.78
N ILE A 96 5.78 -1.78 -2.15
CA ILE A 96 5.48 -3.22 -2.08
C ILE A 96 4.57 -3.67 -3.22
N CYS A 97 3.84 -2.75 -3.85
CA CYS A 97 2.99 -3.05 -5.00
C CYS A 97 2.79 -1.81 -5.88
N VAL A 98 2.70 -2.04 -7.18
CA VAL A 98 2.27 -1.06 -8.18
C VAL A 98 1.00 -1.57 -8.84
N ILE A 99 -0.07 -0.78 -8.76
CA ILE A 99 -1.36 -1.03 -9.40
C ILE A 99 -1.45 -0.10 -10.60
N PRO A 100 -1.51 -0.63 -11.84
CA PRO A 100 -1.57 0.21 -13.03
C PRO A 100 -2.93 0.90 -13.17
N GLU A 101 -2.96 2.00 -13.92
CA GLU A 101 -4.21 2.52 -14.48
C GLU A 101 -4.84 1.45 -15.39
N ASP A 102 -6.13 1.17 -15.21
CA ASP A 102 -6.82 0.08 -15.90
C ASP A 102 -8.27 0.48 -16.20
N GLU A 103 -8.62 0.56 -17.48
CA GLU A 103 -9.97 0.89 -17.93
C GLU A 103 -11.04 -0.11 -17.46
N ASN A 104 -10.65 -1.35 -17.14
CA ASN A 104 -11.56 -2.34 -16.54
C ASN A 104 -11.97 -1.96 -15.12
N MET A 105 -11.16 -1.18 -14.39
CA MET A 105 -11.48 -0.69 -13.06
C MET A 105 -12.74 0.18 -13.09
N LYS A 106 -12.79 1.16 -14.00
CA LYS A 106 -13.92 2.08 -14.14
C LYS A 106 -15.21 1.31 -14.41
N LYS A 107 -15.14 0.30 -15.30
CA LYS A 107 -16.27 -0.60 -15.58
C LYS A 107 -16.65 -1.40 -14.33
N ALA A 108 -15.70 -2.04 -13.66
CA ALA A 108 -15.95 -2.85 -12.47
C ALA A 108 -16.70 -2.07 -11.38
N VAL A 109 -16.22 -0.86 -11.07
CA VAL A 109 -16.85 0.06 -10.11
C VAL A 109 -18.25 0.46 -10.57
N ALA A 110 -18.44 0.83 -11.83
CA ALA A 110 -19.76 1.21 -12.36
C ALA A 110 -20.80 0.08 -12.26
N TYR A 111 -20.35 -1.18 -12.30
CA TYR A 111 -21.20 -2.35 -12.11
C TYR A 111 -21.28 -2.84 -10.66
N GLY A 112 -20.68 -2.13 -9.69
CA GLY A 112 -20.67 -2.53 -8.28
C GLY A 112 -20.00 -3.89 -8.01
N ASN A 113 -19.09 -4.32 -8.88
CA ASN A 113 -18.41 -5.61 -8.75
C ASN A 113 -16.90 -5.39 -8.55
N PRO A 114 -16.27 -6.04 -7.56
CA PRO A 114 -14.82 -5.99 -7.41
C PRO A 114 -14.09 -6.42 -8.69
N ILE A 115 -13.03 -5.70 -9.06
CA ILE A 115 -12.28 -5.97 -10.30
C ILE A 115 -11.75 -7.40 -10.36
N ILE A 116 -11.32 -7.94 -9.21
CA ILE A 116 -10.81 -9.32 -9.10
C ILE A 116 -11.86 -10.37 -9.44
N LEU A 117 -13.16 -10.07 -9.28
CA LEU A 117 -14.26 -10.98 -9.61
C LEU A 117 -14.74 -10.76 -11.05
N LYS A 118 -14.86 -9.50 -11.48
CA LYS A 118 -15.43 -9.19 -12.80
C LYS A 118 -14.43 -9.35 -13.94
N TYR A 119 -13.18 -8.96 -13.73
CA TYR A 119 -12.10 -9.00 -14.71
C TYR A 119 -10.84 -9.65 -14.10
N PRO A 120 -10.90 -10.94 -13.73
CA PRO A 120 -9.85 -11.62 -12.95
C PRO A 120 -8.47 -11.63 -13.62
N PHE A 121 -8.43 -11.48 -14.96
CA PHE A 121 -7.19 -11.48 -15.73
C PHE A 121 -6.66 -10.07 -16.04
N SER A 122 -7.33 -9.01 -15.59
CA SER A 122 -6.89 -7.63 -15.83
C SER A 122 -5.57 -7.33 -15.11
N PRO A 123 -4.78 -6.35 -15.60
CA PRO A 123 -3.53 -5.96 -14.95
C PRO A 123 -3.71 -5.59 -13.48
N SER A 124 -4.74 -4.79 -13.15
CA SER A 124 -4.98 -4.37 -11.76
C SER A 124 -5.52 -5.50 -10.90
N ALA A 125 -6.35 -6.41 -11.43
CA ALA A 125 -6.77 -7.61 -10.69
C ALA A 125 -5.57 -8.49 -10.30
N LYS A 126 -4.62 -8.70 -11.22
CA LYS A 126 -3.37 -9.43 -10.93
C LYS A 126 -2.51 -8.70 -9.90
N ALA A 127 -2.47 -7.37 -9.93
CA ALA A 127 -1.74 -6.56 -8.96
C ALA A 127 -2.33 -6.68 -7.54
N PHE A 128 -3.66 -6.57 -7.40
CA PHE A 128 -4.33 -6.78 -6.10
C PHE A 128 -4.06 -8.18 -5.55
N LYS A 129 -4.04 -9.21 -6.39
CA LYS A 129 -3.71 -10.56 -5.95
C LYS A 129 -2.30 -10.67 -5.37
N ARG A 130 -1.29 -10.09 -6.05
CA ARG A 130 0.08 -10.03 -5.52
C ARG A 130 0.18 -9.27 -4.21
N LEU A 131 -0.50 -8.12 -4.11
CA LEU A 131 -0.56 -7.36 -2.86
C LEU A 131 -1.17 -8.18 -1.72
N SER A 132 -2.24 -8.92 -2.00
CA SER A 132 -2.85 -9.84 -1.03
C SER A 132 -1.88 -10.95 -0.62
N ASP A 133 -1.15 -11.56 -1.56
CA ASP A 133 -0.16 -12.60 -1.26
C ASP A 133 1.01 -12.04 -0.41
N TYR A 134 1.44 -10.79 -0.66
CA TYR A 134 2.43 -10.10 0.18
C TYR A 134 1.92 -9.86 1.61
N ILE A 135 0.71 -9.32 1.76
CA ILE A 135 0.10 -9.05 3.08
C ILE A 135 -0.07 -10.36 3.88
N LEU A 136 -0.42 -11.46 3.19
CA LEU A 136 -0.54 -12.78 3.80
C LEU A 136 0.81 -13.47 4.07
N GLY A 137 1.94 -12.82 3.77
CA GLY A 137 3.28 -13.39 3.96
C GLY A 137 3.58 -14.60 3.07
N LYS A 138 2.84 -14.79 1.96
CA LYS A 138 3.03 -15.91 1.01
C LYS A 138 4.19 -15.67 0.06
N GLU A 139 4.60 -14.43 -0.12
CA GLU A 139 5.83 -14.10 -0.85
C GLU A 139 6.99 -14.00 0.15
N GLU A 140 8.05 -14.78 -0.06
CA GLU A 140 9.34 -14.50 0.57
C GLU A 140 9.72 -13.06 0.19
N LYS A 141 9.85 -12.17 1.18
CA LYS A 141 10.38 -10.81 0.99
C LYS A 141 11.62 -10.96 0.12
N LYS A 142 11.59 -10.51 -1.14
CA LYS A 142 12.75 -10.55 -2.04
C LYS A 142 13.80 -9.59 -1.49
N VAL A 143 14.54 -10.04 -0.50
CA VAL A 143 15.72 -9.40 0.03
C VAL A 143 16.81 -9.57 -1.02
N ASP A 144 17.17 -8.47 -1.69
CA ASP A 144 18.53 -8.20 -2.13
C ASP A 144 19.23 -9.24 -3.04
N ILE A 145 18.52 -9.85 -3.99
CA ILE A 145 19.18 -10.65 -5.06
C ILE A 145 20.19 -9.79 -5.83
N VAL A 146 19.88 -8.52 -6.08
CA VAL A 146 20.78 -7.59 -6.80
C VAL A 146 22.06 -7.30 -6.01
N ARG A 147 21.98 -7.07 -4.69
CA ARG A 147 23.18 -6.81 -3.85
C ARG A 147 24.08 -8.03 -3.72
N ARG A 148 23.52 -9.25 -3.71
CA ARG A 148 24.30 -10.49 -3.64
C ARG A 148 24.98 -10.81 -4.97
N PHE A 149 24.33 -10.51 -6.10
CA PHE A 149 24.94 -10.63 -7.43
C PHE A 149 26.05 -9.60 -7.68
N LEU A 150 25.86 -8.34 -7.27
CA LEU A 150 26.87 -7.29 -7.47
C LEU A 150 28.14 -7.53 -6.64
N LYS A 151 28.03 -8.09 -5.42
CA LYS A 151 29.21 -8.51 -4.63
C LYS A 151 29.97 -9.69 -5.25
N GLY A 152 29.30 -10.54 -6.03
CA GLY A 152 29.93 -11.65 -6.76
C GLY A 152 30.69 -11.23 -8.02
N LEU A 153 30.31 -10.12 -8.64
CA LEU A 153 30.95 -9.61 -9.87
C LEU A 153 32.10 -8.63 -9.64
N PHE A 154 32.16 -7.95 -8.49
CA PHE A 154 33.25 -7.01 -8.14
C PHE A 154 34.26 -7.60 -7.14
N GLY A 155 34.25 -8.92 -6.95
CA GLY A 155 35.05 -9.64 -5.95
C GLY A 155 36.13 -10.56 -6.52
N ARG A 156 36.79 -10.17 -7.62
CA ARG A 156 38.09 -10.71 -8.03
C ARG A 156 38.97 -9.60 -8.58
#